data_AF-A0A928U6W1-F1
#
_entry.id   AF-A0A928U6W1-F1
#
_cell.length_a   1.000
_cell.length_b   1.000
_cell.length_c   1.000
_cell.angle_alpha   90.00
_cell.angle_beta   90.00
_cell.angle_gamma   90.00
#
_symmetry.space_group_name_H-M   'P 1'
#
loop_
_entity.id
_entity.type
_entity.pdbx_description
1 polymer ?
#
loop_
_entity_poly.entity_id
_entity_poly.type
_entity_poly.pdbx_seq_one_letter_code
_entity_poly.pdbx_strand_id
1 'polypeptide(L)'
;MRLKTVRIHNYKCIDDSEEFSLAPITCLVGKNESGKSAVLQALYKLKPVERDQADFDDLEEYPRKGLTDYEVIKDEKPANVLTTVWELDQRDEKVLQDTFGVNPIRSKLVTVTKGYGNKLCWNTEVDEAKVVKHYLKQLRSEKGEITEGTKVLSVADIITQLENIKTPSAEQAEVLAKIKKNIPNGELSQVVNNALATRLPTFLYFADYQKMAGRVSFNALSQNISSKKLYSQRRFSLPCLI
;
A
#
# COMPACT_ATOMS: atom_id res chain seq x y z
N MET A 1 -8.71 -4.67 -4.08
CA MET A 1 -7.85 -3.87 -4.99
C MET A 1 -7.30 -4.74 -6.09
N ARG A 2 -7.07 -4.17 -7.28
CA ARG A 2 -6.45 -4.83 -8.44
C ARG A 2 -5.31 -3.98 -8.98
N LEU A 3 -4.14 -4.56 -9.22
CA LEU A 3 -3.00 -3.86 -9.81
C LEU A 3 -3.25 -3.66 -11.31
N LYS A 4 -3.12 -2.42 -11.80
CA LYS A 4 -3.40 -2.05 -13.20
C LYS A 4 -2.15 -1.72 -13.97
N THR A 5 -1.28 -0.89 -13.39
CA THR A 5 -0.03 -0.48 -14.04
C THR A 5 1.14 -0.52 -13.06
N VAL A 6 2.32 -0.71 -13.63
CA VAL A 6 3.60 -0.71 -12.93
C VAL A 6 4.59 0.11 -13.74
N ARG A 7 5.43 0.87 -13.05
CA ARG A 7 6.62 1.51 -13.58
C ARG A 7 7.76 1.36 -12.59
N ILE A 8 8.93 0.99 -13.08
CA ILE A 8 10.13 0.77 -12.29
C ILE A 8 11.22 1.71 -12.75
N HIS A 9 11.90 2.34 -11.79
CA HIS A 9 12.97 3.29 -12.00
C HIS A 9 14.20 2.92 -11.18
N ASN A 10 15.37 3.22 -11.72
CA ASN A 10 16.64 3.15 -11.00
C ASN A 10 16.80 1.87 -10.16
N TYR A 11 16.64 0.70 -10.79
CA TYR A 11 16.70 -0.59 -10.11
C TYR A 11 17.43 -1.65 -10.96
N LYS A 12 18.59 -2.08 -10.47
CA LYS A 12 19.50 -3.05 -11.09
C LYS A 12 19.88 -2.61 -12.50
N CYS A 13 19.37 -3.33 -13.50
CA CYS A 13 19.60 -3.05 -14.91
C CYS A 13 18.51 -2.17 -15.55
N ILE A 14 17.56 -1.65 -14.75
CA ILE A 14 16.44 -0.83 -15.22
C ILE A 14 16.71 0.63 -14.84
N ASP A 15 16.87 1.49 -15.84
CA ASP A 15 16.85 2.94 -15.64
C ASP A 15 15.40 3.44 -15.54
N ASP A 16 14.57 3.08 -16.52
CA ASP A 16 13.12 3.30 -16.56
C ASP A 16 12.47 2.17 -17.35
N SER A 17 11.49 1.48 -16.78
CA SER A 17 10.72 0.45 -17.48
C SER A 17 9.63 1.02 -18.40
N GLU A 18 9.41 2.33 -18.32
CA GLU A 18 8.15 2.98 -18.70
C GLU A 18 6.95 2.41 -17.95
N GLU A 19 5.79 3.06 -18.08
CA GLU A 19 4.56 2.53 -17.52
C GLU A 19 4.03 1.41 -18.43
N PHE A 20 3.74 0.24 -17.85
CA PHE A 20 3.09 -0.84 -18.55
C PHE A 20 1.91 -1.40 -17.75
N SER A 21 0.92 -1.92 -18.46
CA SER A 21 -0.30 -2.48 -17.86
C SER A 21 -0.17 -3.96 -17.54
N LEU A 22 -0.92 -4.40 -16.54
CA LEU A 22 -0.98 -5.79 -16.10
C LEU A 22 -2.38 -6.37 -16.30
N ALA A 23 -2.43 -7.56 -16.89
CA ALA A 23 -3.60 -8.42 -16.92
C ALA A 23 -3.54 -9.46 -15.78
N PRO A 24 -4.64 -10.16 -15.46
CA PRO A 24 -4.64 -11.22 -14.42
C PRO A 24 -3.55 -12.27 -14.63
N ILE A 25 -3.21 -12.55 -15.89
CA ILE A 25 -2.06 -13.35 -16.29
C ILE A 25 -1.23 -12.48 -17.23
N THR A 26 -0.01 -12.15 -16.82
CA THR A 26 0.93 -11.36 -17.62
C THR A 26 2.23 -12.13 -17.78
N CYS A 27 2.74 -12.22 -19.01
CA CYS A 27 4.02 -12.86 -19.31
C CYS A 27 5.02 -11.81 -19.78
N LEU A 28 6.18 -11.75 -19.15
CA LEU A 28 7.30 -10.91 -19.58
C LEU A 28 8.25 -11.75 -20.43
N VAL A 29 8.50 -11.34 -21.68
CA VAL A 29 9.36 -12.05 -22.64
C VAL A 29 10.46 -11.10 -23.11
N GLY A 30 11.67 -11.63 -23.32
CA GLY A 30 12.81 -10.83 -23.76
C GLY A 30 14.12 -11.62 -23.65
N LYS A 31 15.20 -11.08 -24.20
CA LYS A 31 16.55 -11.69 -24.14
C LYS A 31 17.04 -11.86 -22.70
N ASN A 32 18.09 -12.66 -22.50
CA ASN A 32 18.75 -12.73 -21.20
C ASN A 32 19.18 -11.33 -20.75
N GLU A 33 19.13 -11.09 -19.44
CA GLU A 33 19.51 -9.81 -18.81
C GLU A 33 18.64 -8.59 -19.19
N SER A 34 17.53 -8.80 -19.90
CA SER A 34 16.60 -7.72 -20.28
C SER A 34 15.76 -7.15 -19.10
N GLY A 35 16.13 -7.41 -17.86
CA GLY A 35 15.43 -6.88 -16.68
C GLY A 35 14.13 -7.58 -16.25
N LYS A 36 13.67 -8.65 -16.90
CA LYS A 36 12.44 -9.37 -16.51
C LYS A 36 12.42 -9.79 -15.03
N SER A 37 13.51 -10.41 -14.57
CA SER A 37 13.64 -10.83 -13.17
C SER A 37 13.72 -9.63 -12.24
N ALA A 38 14.36 -8.53 -12.66
CA ALA A 38 14.41 -7.30 -11.89
C ALA A 38 13.01 -6.69 -11.72
N VAL A 39 12.17 -6.70 -12.77
CA VAL A 39 10.78 -6.25 -12.68
C VAL A 39 10.00 -7.02 -11.61
N LEU A 40 10.08 -8.35 -11.64
CA LEU A 40 9.37 -9.20 -10.68
C LEU A 40 9.89 -9.02 -9.25
N GLN A 41 11.22 -8.87 -9.08
CA GLN A 41 11.82 -8.65 -7.78
C GLN A 41 11.42 -7.28 -7.20
N ALA A 42 11.46 -6.20 -7.98
CA ALA A 42 11.02 -4.88 -7.52
C ALA A 42 9.55 -4.89 -7.09
N LEU A 43 8.68 -5.53 -7.89
CA LEU A 43 7.27 -5.67 -7.55
C LEU A 43 7.06 -6.48 -6.26
N TYR A 44 7.81 -7.55 -6.07
CA TYR A 44 7.77 -8.37 -4.86
C TYR A 44 8.10 -7.56 -3.59
N LYS A 45 9.10 -6.66 -3.67
CA LYS A 45 9.51 -5.79 -2.55
C LYS A 45 8.44 -4.79 -2.11
N LEU A 46 7.37 -4.59 -2.88
CA LEU A 46 6.27 -3.71 -2.48
C LEU A 46 5.61 -4.15 -1.16
N LYS A 47 5.24 -5.43 -1.07
CA LYS A 47 4.66 -6.05 0.13
C LYS A 47 4.92 -7.57 0.09
N PRO A 48 6.15 -8.03 0.35
CA PRO A 48 6.48 -9.44 0.25
C PRO A 48 5.85 -10.25 1.39
N VAL A 49 5.69 -11.55 1.15
CA VAL A 49 5.32 -12.50 2.20
C VAL A 49 6.43 -12.67 3.25
N GLU A 50 7.69 -12.60 2.82
CA GLU A 50 8.88 -12.59 3.68
C GLU A 50 9.29 -11.13 3.92
N ARG A 51 8.98 -10.62 5.13
CA ARG A 51 9.08 -9.18 5.45
C ARG A 51 10.50 -8.64 5.45
N ASP A 52 11.48 -9.48 5.72
CA ASP A 52 12.92 -9.20 5.65
C ASP A 52 13.40 -8.88 4.22
N GLN A 53 12.66 -9.29 3.19
CA GLN A 53 12.97 -8.98 1.79
C GLN A 53 12.24 -7.73 1.28
N ALA A 54 11.57 -6.97 2.14
CA ALA A 54 10.78 -5.81 1.72
C ALA A 54 11.66 -4.62 1.32
N ASP A 55 12.82 -4.46 1.93
CA ASP A 55 13.61 -3.25 1.81
C ASP A 55 14.49 -3.28 0.55
N PHE A 56 14.59 -2.14 -0.10
CA PHE A 56 15.52 -1.87 -1.19
C PHE A 56 16.89 -1.51 -0.60
N ASP A 57 17.93 -2.11 -1.17
CA ASP A 57 19.33 -1.85 -0.82
C ASP A 57 19.96 -1.01 -1.93
N ASP A 58 20.35 0.22 -1.63
CA ASP A 58 20.93 1.13 -2.61
C ASP A 58 22.32 0.70 -3.08
N LEU A 59 23.13 0.07 -2.22
CA LEU A 59 24.47 -0.38 -2.58
C LEU A 59 24.43 -1.56 -3.55
N GLU A 60 23.49 -2.49 -3.35
CA GLU A 60 23.37 -3.68 -4.18
C GLU A 60 22.44 -3.50 -5.39
N GLU A 61 21.39 -2.69 -5.25
CA GLU A 61 20.27 -2.67 -6.20
C GLU A 61 20.15 -1.37 -7.00
N TYR A 62 20.85 -0.29 -6.62
CA TYR A 62 20.87 0.92 -7.45
C TYR A 62 21.75 0.72 -8.70
N PRO A 63 21.38 1.26 -9.88
CA PRO A 63 22.20 1.18 -11.07
C PRO A 63 23.60 1.78 -10.85
N ARG A 64 24.64 0.94 -11.01
CA ARG A 64 26.04 1.32 -10.73
C ARG A 64 26.50 2.60 -11.43
N LYS A 65 25.97 2.88 -12.63
CA LYS A 65 26.33 4.06 -13.43
C LYS A 65 26.05 5.38 -12.72
N GLY A 66 25.00 5.45 -11.89
CA GLY A 66 24.58 6.68 -11.19
C GLY A 66 24.75 6.63 -9.68
N LEU A 67 25.39 5.58 -9.14
CA LEU A 67 25.47 5.36 -7.69
C LEU A 67 26.25 6.48 -6.99
N THR A 68 27.39 6.91 -7.55
CA THR A 68 28.23 7.96 -6.93
C THR A 68 27.49 9.29 -6.81
N ASP A 69 26.74 9.69 -7.83
CA ASP A 69 25.94 10.92 -7.78
C ASP A 69 24.77 10.78 -6.82
N TYR A 70 24.17 9.58 -6.75
CA TYR A 70 23.06 9.28 -5.86
C TYR A 70 23.47 9.27 -4.39
N GLU A 71 24.66 8.76 -4.06
CA GLU A 71 25.21 8.73 -2.68
C GLU A 71 25.26 10.12 -2.03
N VAL A 72 25.43 11.18 -2.83
CA VAL A 72 25.46 12.57 -2.33
C VAL A 72 24.07 13.07 -1.91
N ILE A 73 23.00 12.58 -2.54
CA ILE A 73 21.63 13.11 -2.37
C ILE A 73 20.67 12.15 -1.68
N LYS A 74 21.06 10.89 -1.46
CA LYS A 74 20.15 9.81 -1.06
C LYS A 74 19.44 10.05 0.28
N ASP A 75 20.10 10.74 1.22
CA ASP A 75 19.55 11.01 2.54
C ASP A 75 18.45 12.10 2.50
N GLU A 76 18.60 13.08 1.61
CA GLU A 76 17.62 14.16 1.42
C GLU A 76 16.49 13.75 0.48
N LYS A 77 16.84 13.05 -0.61
CA LYS A 77 15.93 12.68 -1.68
C LYS A 77 16.17 11.22 -2.11
N PRO A 78 15.69 10.25 -1.32
CA PRO A 78 15.80 8.85 -1.70
C PRO A 78 15.07 8.60 -3.03
N ALA A 79 15.71 7.87 -3.93
CA ALA A 79 15.16 7.62 -5.25
C ALA A 79 13.93 6.70 -5.16
N ASN A 80 12.91 7.01 -5.96
CA ASN A 80 11.76 6.14 -6.16
C ASN A 80 12.15 4.95 -7.04
N VAL A 81 11.73 3.75 -6.66
CA VAL A 81 12.00 2.53 -7.44
C VAL A 81 10.76 2.03 -8.14
N LEU A 82 9.63 2.02 -7.46
CA LEU A 82 8.42 1.36 -7.91
C LEU A 82 7.24 2.31 -7.78
N THR A 83 6.55 2.52 -8.89
CA THR A 83 5.26 3.21 -8.96
C THR A 83 4.22 2.23 -9.46
N THR A 84 3.15 2.04 -8.69
CA THR A 84 2.05 1.12 -9.03
C THR A 84 0.72 1.83 -8.96
N VAL A 85 -0.15 1.60 -9.95
CA VAL A 85 -1.52 2.12 -9.93
C VAL A 85 -2.49 0.97 -9.71
N TRP A 86 -3.36 1.15 -8.72
CA TRP A 86 -4.33 0.16 -8.29
C TRP A 86 -5.75 0.66 -8.51
N GLU A 87 -6.62 -0.24 -8.94
CA GLU A 87 -8.06 -0.03 -9.00
C GLU A 87 -8.72 -0.60 -7.74
N LEU A 88 -9.44 0.25 -7.01
CA LEU A 88 -10.19 -0.14 -5.82
C LEU A 88 -11.40 -1.00 -6.19
N ASP A 89 -11.66 -2.04 -5.39
CA ASP A 89 -12.85 -2.87 -5.54
C ASP A 89 -13.98 -2.45 -4.57
N GLN A 90 -15.18 -3.00 -4.76
CA GLN A 90 -16.33 -2.69 -3.92
C GLN A 90 -16.10 -2.99 -2.44
N ARG A 91 -15.24 -3.95 -2.08
CA ARG A 91 -14.94 -4.28 -0.69
C ARG A 91 -14.07 -3.19 -0.07
N ASP A 92 -13.14 -2.63 -0.84
CA ASP A 92 -12.31 -1.52 -0.38
C ASP A 92 -13.15 -0.25 -0.20
N GLU A 93 -14.05 0.06 -1.14
CA GLU A 93 -15.01 1.16 -1.00
C GLU A 93 -15.91 1.00 0.23
N LYS A 94 -16.36 -0.23 0.50
CA LYS A 94 -17.23 -0.52 1.66
C LYS A 94 -16.51 -0.28 2.98
N VAL A 95 -15.24 -0.70 3.11
CA VAL A 95 -14.44 -0.43 4.32
C VAL A 95 -14.30 1.06 4.58
N LEU A 96 -14.08 1.86 3.53
CA LEU A 96 -14.01 3.32 3.66
C LEU A 96 -15.36 3.91 4.07
N GLN A 97 -16.46 3.45 3.48
CA GLN A 97 -17.82 3.88 3.87
C GLN A 97 -18.14 3.50 5.31
N ASP A 98 -17.78 2.30 5.76
CA ASP A 98 -18.00 1.86 7.14
C ASP A 98 -17.16 2.69 8.14
N THR A 99 -15.99 3.16 7.73
CA THR A 99 -15.09 3.96 8.58
C THR A 99 -15.51 5.44 8.65
N PHE A 100 -15.90 6.04 7.51
CA PHE A 100 -16.14 7.48 7.41
C PHE A 100 -17.62 7.86 7.21
N GLY A 101 -18.52 6.89 7.09
CA GLY A 101 -19.94 7.08 6.76
C GLY A 101 -20.21 7.42 5.28
N VAL A 102 -19.18 7.81 4.54
CA VAL A 102 -19.20 8.14 3.10
C VAL A 102 -17.94 7.65 2.42
N ASN A 103 -17.96 7.47 1.11
CA ASN A 103 -16.75 7.21 0.34
C ASN A 103 -15.94 8.51 0.22
N PRO A 104 -14.74 8.61 0.82
CA PRO A 104 -13.95 9.82 0.80
C PRO A 104 -13.15 10.00 -0.49
N ILE A 105 -13.10 9.00 -1.39
CA ILE A 105 -12.21 9.02 -2.56
C ILE A 105 -12.97 9.50 -3.81
N ARG A 106 -12.34 10.38 -4.59
CA ARG A 106 -12.86 10.91 -5.86
C ARG A 106 -12.66 9.94 -7.03
N SER A 107 -11.51 9.28 -7.09
CA SER A 107 -11.12 8.35 -8.15
C SER A 107 -10.98 6.93 -7.61
N LYS A 108 -11.37 5.92 -8.40
CA LYS A 108 -11.12 4.51 -8.03
C LYS A 108 -9.67 4.09 -8.22
N LEU A 109 -8.84 4.95 -8.83
CA LEU A 109 -7.44 4.70 -9.05
C LEU A 109 -6.61 5.31 -7.93
N VAL A 110 -5.73 4.52 -7.34
CA VAL A 110 -4.81 4.94 -6.28
C VAL A 110 -3.39 4.59 -6.68
N THR A 111 -2.48 5.52 -6.44
CA THR A 111 -1.06 5.32 -6.79
C THR A 111 -0.27 5.02 -5.52
N VAL A 112 0.50 3.94 -5.57
CA VAL A 112 1.37 3.51 -4.48
C VAL A 112 2.81 3.53 -4.97
N THR A 113 3.67 4.24 -4.25
CA THR A 113 5.09 4.36 -4.55
C THR A 113 5.93 3.77 -3.43
N LYS A 114 7.07 3.17 -3.80
CA LYS A 114 8.08 2.68 -2.86
C LYS A 114 9.46 2.80 -3.51
N GLY A 115 10.45 3.25 -2.75
CA GLY A 115 11.83 3.38 -3.21
C GLY A 115 12.83 3.09 -2.10
N TYR A 116 14.05 3.57 -2.26
CA TYR A 116 15.16 3.34 -1.32
C TYR A 116 14.94 3.97 0.06
N GLY A 117 13.98 4.88 0.21
CA GLY A 117 13.55 5.37 1.52
C GLY A 117 12.78 4.31 2.34
N ASN A 118 12.51 3.13 1.77
CA ASN A 118 11.87 1.96 2.39
C ASN A 118 10.52 2.22 3.07
N LYS A 119 9.91 3.36 2.76
CA LYS A 119 8.57 3.76 3.17
C LYS A 119 7.63 3.64 1.99
N LEU A 120 6.44 3.11 2.25
CA LEU A 120 5.39 2.96 1.25
C LEU A 120 4.51 4.21 1.30
N CYS A 121 4.49 4.95 0.19
CA CYS A 121 3.77 6.19 0.05
C CYS A 121 2.52 5.98 -0.79
N TRP A 122 1.41 6.59 -0.37
CA TRP A 122 0.13 6.52 -1.07
C TRP A 122 -0.21 7.91 -1.57
N ASN A 123 -0.65 7.96 -2.82
CA ASN A 123 -1.26 9.13 -3.42
C ASN A 123 -2.70 8.79 -3.80
N THR A 124 -3.64 9.37 -3.04
CA THR A 124 -5.08 9.16 -3.19
C THR A 124 -5.77 10.49 -3.39
N GLU A 125 -6.65 10.58 -4.38
CA GLU A 125 -7.49 11.76 -4.58
C GLU A 125 -8.67 11.74 -3.60
N VAL A 126 -8.52 12.41 -2.47
CA VAL A 126 -9.55 12.50 -1.43
C VAL A 126 -10.42 13.73 -1.62
N ASP A 127 -11.74 13.55 -1.51
CA ASP A 127 -12.75 14.60 -1.50
C ASP A 127 -13.15 14.92 -0.05
N GLU A 128 -12.31 15.74 0.61
CA GLU A 128 -12.53 16.12 2.01
C GLU A 128 -13.86 16.85 2.20
N ALA A 129 -14.31 17.62 1.20
CA ALA A 129 -15.55 18.38 1.25
C ALA A 129 -16.79 17.48 1.40
N LYS A 130 -16.79 16.28 0.80
CA LYS A 130 -17.88 15.30 1.00
C LYS A 130 -17.92 14.78 2.43
N VAL A 131 -16.76 14.50 3.01
CA VAL A 131 -16.64 14.00 4.38
C VAL A 131 -17.07 15.08 5.38
N VAL A 132 -16.58 16.31 5.17
CA VAL A 132 -16.98 17.50 5.94
C VAL A 132 -18.50 17.71 5.88
N LYS A 133 -19.10 17.66 4.68
CA LYS A 133 -20.57 17.79 4.52
C LYS A 133 -21.34 16.68 5.24
N HIS A 134 -20.81 15.46 5.27
CA HIS A 134 -21.44 14.35 5.98
C HIS A 134 -21.46 14.61 7.50
N TYR A 135 -20.31 14.96 8.07
CA TYR A 135 -20.21 15.28 9.50
C TYR A 135 -21.03 16.53 9.87
N LEU A 136 -21.04 17.57 9.03
CA LEU A 136 -21.89 18.75 9.24
C LEU A 136 -23.38 18.41 9.17
N LYS A 137 -23.80 17.53 8.26
CA LYS A 137 -25.20 17.07 8.19
C LYS A 137 -25.59 16.31 9.46
N GLN A 138 -24.71 15.43 9.95
CA GLN A 138 -24.92 14.71 11.19
C GLN A 138 -25.10 15.68 12.37
N LEU A 139 -24.26 16.73 12.45
CA LEU A 139 -24.36 17.78 13.47
C LEU A 139 -25.62 18.67 13.33
N ARG A 140 -26.09 18.92 12.10
CA ARG A 140 -27.29 19.74 11.84
C ARG A 140 -28.60 19.03 12.17
N SER A 141 -28.64 17.70 12.13
CA SER A 141 -29.86 16.94 12.36
C SER A 141 -30.33 16.95 13.82
N GLU A 142 -29.50 17.36 14.80
CA GLU A 142 -29.84 17.16 16.22
C GLU A 142 -30.14 18.43 17.05
N LYS A 143 -29.51 19.58 16.81
CA LYS A 143 -30.06 20.95 17.04
C LYS A 143 -28.94 21.97 16.78
N GLY A 144 -29.27 22.97 15.95
CA GLY A 144 -28.30 23.84 15.30
C GLY A 144 -27.60 24.85 16.21
N GLU A 145 -26.27 24.88 16.12
CA GLU A 145 -25.45 26.06 16.44
C GLU A 145 -24.25 26.25 15.50
N ILE A 146 -23.98 25.32 14.57
CA ILE A 146 -22.96 25.50 13.53
C ILE A 146 -23.65 26.18 12.33
N THR A 147 -23.89 27.47 12.51
CA THR A 147 -24.49 28.36 11.51
C THR A 147 -23.65 28.41 10.24
N GLU A 148 -24.34 28.64 9.12
CA GLU A 148 -23.88 28.68 7.73
C GLU A 148 -22.86 29.78 7.39
N GLY A 149 -22.15 30.33 8.38
CA GLY A 149 -21.25 31.48 8.22
C GLY A 149 -19.76 31.15 8.14
N THR A 150 -19.33 29.94 8.52
CA THR A 150 -17.89 29.64 8.63
C THR A 150 -17.45 28.72 7.49
N LYS A 151 -16.46 29.17 6.69
CA LYS A 151 -15.82 28.37 5.66
C LYS A 151 -15.07 27.20 6.31
N VAL A 152 -15.76 26.10 6.56
CA VAL A 152 -15.13 24.83 6.94
C VAL A 152 -14.56 24.22 5.67
N LEU A 153 -13.23 24.22 5.57
CA LEU A 153 -12.51 23.74 4.38
C LEU A 153 -11.97 22.33 4.59
N SER A 154 -11.64 21.97 5.83
CA SER A 154 -11.02 20.69 6.19
C SER A 154 -11.66 20.02 7.41
N VAL A 155 -11.38 18.73 7.59
CA VAL A 155 -11.76 17.97 8.80
C VAL A 155 -11.05 18.52 10.05
N ALA A 156 -9.83 19.02 9.90
CA ALA A 156 -9.08 19.65 10.99
C ALA A 156 -9.77 20.93 11.50
N ASP A 157 -10.38 21.72 10.60
CA ASP A 157 -11.15 22.90 10.98
C ASP A 157 -12.38 22.53 11.82
N ILE A 158 -13.03 21.39 11.55
CA ILE A 158 -14.14 20.88 12.38
C ILE A 158 -13.63 20.53 13.78
N ILE A 159 -12.50 19.83 13.88
CA ILE A 159 -11.92 19.42 15.16
C ILE A 159 -11.59 20.66 16.01
N THR A 160 -10.88 21.62 15.43
CA THR A 160 -10.48 22.85 16.15
C THR A 160 -11.69 23.69 16.56
N GLN A 161 -12.74 23.77 15.74
CA GLN A 161 -13.96 24.49 16.10
C GLN A 161 -14.71 23.80 17.23
N LEU A 162 -14.85 22.47 17.19
CA LEU A 162 -15.53 21.70 18.23
C LEU A 162 -14.77 21.73 19.57
N GLU A 163 -13.43 21.79 19.56
CA GLU A 163 -12.61 21.90 20.76
C GLU A 163 -12.70 23.28 21.42
N ASN A 164 -12.96 24.34 20.65
CA ASN A 164 -13.03 25.71 21.16
C ASN A 164 -14.40 26.06 21.79
N ILE A 165 -15.41 25.20 21.68
CA ILE A 165 -16.73 25.43 22.28
C ILE A 165 -16.67 25.11 23.78
N LYS A 166 -16.91 26.13 24.62
CA LYS A 166 -16.78 26.06 26.10
C LYS A 166 -17.81 25.16 26.79
N THR A 167 -18.96 24.91 26.17
CA THR A 167 -20.00 23.98 26.66
C THR A 167 -20.45 23.10 25.50
N PRO A 168 -19.72 22.01 25.20
CA PRO A 168 -20.11 21.13 24.12
C PRO A 168 -21.43 20.46 24.46
N SER A 169 -22.38 20.51 23.53
CA SER A 169 -23.57 19.63 23.61
C SER A 169 -23.12 18.17 23.65
N ALA A 170 -23.88 17.29 24.30
CA ALA A 170 -23.56 15.85 24.39
C ALA A 170 -23.29 15.22 23.00
N GLU A 171 -23.98 15.72 21.98
CA GLU A 171 -23.88 15.27 20.58
C GLU A 171 -22.61 15.77 19.90
N GLN A 172 -22.21 17.03 20.17
CA GLN A 172 -20.96 17.61 19.68
C GLN A 172 -19.76 16.86 20.28
N ALA A 173 -19.84 16.46 21.55
CA ALA A 173 -18.83 15.63 22.19
C ALA A 173 -18.78 14.21 21.59
N GLU A 174 -19.94 13.61 21.24
CA GLU A 174 -19.99 12.30 20.61
C GLU A 174 -19.42 12.32 19.18
N VAL A 175 -19.73 13.35 18.39
CA VAL A 175 -19.18 13.53 17.05
C VAL A 175 -17.67 13.83 17.12
N LEU A 176 -17.23 14.67 18.05
CA LEU A 176 -15.80 14.90 18.27
C LEU A 176 -15.08 13.61 18.67
N ALA A 177 -15.69 12.78 19.52
CA ALA A 177 -15.13 11.47 19.88
C ALA A 177 -15.07 10.52 18.69
N LYS A 178 -16.09 10.48 17.83
CA LYS A 178 -16.08 9.70 16.58
C LYS A 178 -15.01 10.19 15.61
N ILE A 179 -14.89 11.50 15.41
CA ILE A 179 -13.89 12.10 14.53
C ILE A 179 -12.48 11.85 15.10
N LYS A 180 -12.23 12.04 16.39
CA LYS A 180 -10.91 11.74 16.99
C LYS A 180 -10.57 10.26 16.97
N LYS A 181 -11.56 9.39 17.13
CA LYS A 181 -11.38 7.93 17.01
C LYS A 181 -10.98 7.54 15.58
N ASN A 182 -11.61 8.15 14.58
CA ASN A 182 -11.41 7.79 13.18
C ASN A 182 -10.27 8.58 12.54
N ILE A 183 -10.02 9.82 12.95
CA ILE A 183 -9.10 10.80 12.36
C ILE A 183 -8.39 11.58 13.49
N PRO A 184 -7.43 10.94 14.19
CA PRO A 184 -6.80 11.53 15.38
C PRO A 184 -6.00 12.81 15.10
N ASN A 185 -5.44 12.96 13.89
CA ASN A 185 -4.60 14.10 13.51
C ASN A 185 -5.30 15.10 12.57
N GLY A 186 -6.57 14.91 12.25
CA GLY A 186 -7.29 15.71 11.24
C GLY A 186 -6.88 15.45 9.78
N GLU A 187 -5.79 14.71 9.53
CA GLU A 187 -5.35 14.35 8.18
C GLU A 187 -6.13 13.16 7.60
N LEU A 188 -7.24 13.45 6.90
CA LEU A 188 -8.09 12.45 6.27
C LEU A 188 -7.29 11.56 5.30
N SER A 189 -6.39 12.16 4.52
CA SER A 189 -5.56 11.43 3.55
C SER A 189 -4.70 10.35 4.21
N GLN A 190 -4.09 10.62 5.36
CA GLN A 190 -3.29 9.61 6.08
C GLN A 190 -4.14 8.44 6.58
N VAL A 191 -5.32 8.72 7.12
CA VAL A 191 -6.22 7.67 7.62
C VAL A 191 -6.73 6.79 6.48
N VAL A 192 -7.14 7.41 5.37
CA VAL A 192 -7.55 6.69 4.15
C VAL A 192 -6.39 5.80 3.68
N ASN A 193 -5.19 6.35 3.59
CA ASN A 193 -3.99 5.60 3.19
C ASN A 193 -3.72 4.41 4.12
N ASN A 194 -3.87 4.56 5.43
CA ASN A 194 -3.69 3.48 6.40
C ASN A 194 -4.75 2.38 6.27
N ALA A 195 -6.01 2.76 6.05
CA ALA A 195 -7.10 1.81 5.80
C ALA A 195 -6.82 1.00 4.53
N LEU A 196 -6.35 1.66 3.47
CA LEU A 196 -5.98 1.02 2.20
C LEU A 196 -4.69 0.17 2.31
N ALA A 197 -3.71 0.59 3.11
CA ALA A 197 -2.46 -0.15 3.33
C ALA A 197 -2.69 -1.56 3.91
N THR A 198 -3.70 -1.69 4.78
CA THR A 198 -4.12 -2.98 5.35
C THR A 198 -4.66 -3.92 4.27
N ARG A 199 -5.31 -3.36 3.24
CA ARG A 199 -5.94 -4.08 2.12
C ARG A 199 -5.00 -4.37 0.96
N LEU A 200 -3.83 -3.72 0.91
CA LEU A 200 -2.83 -3.96 -0.12
C LEU A 200 -2.46 -5.46 -0.18
N PRO A 201 -2.56 -6.15 -1.33
CA PRO A 201 -2.22 -7.55 -1.44
C PRO A 201 -0.75 -7.83 -1.09
N THR A 202 -0.49 -9.00 -0.51
CA THR A 202 0.86 -9.50 -0.27
C THR A 202 1.35 -10.26 -1.51
N PHE A 203 2.60 -10.05 -1.90
CA PHE A 203 3.22 -10.66 -3.06
C PHE A 203 3.95 -11.95 -2.68
N LEU A 204 3.84 -12.95 -3.57
CA LEU A 204 4.57 -14.20 -3.51
C LEU A 204 5.45 -14.30 -4.76
N TYR A 205 6.73 -14.55 -4.55
CA TYR A 205 7.72 -14.65 -5.62
C TYR A 205 8.33 -16.05 -5.65
N PHE A 206 8.41 -16.62 -6.85
CA PHE A 206 9.06 -17.90 -7.11
C PHE A 206 10.23 -17.65 -8.05
N ALA A 207 11.45 -17.67 -7.52
CA ALA A 207 12.66 -17.56 -8.34
C ALA A 207 12.94 -18.85 -9.11
N ASP A 208 12.70 -19.98 -8.45
CA ASP A 208 12.87 -21.30 -9.03
C ASP A 208 11.50 -21.85 -9.44
N TYR A 209 11.27 -21.97 -10.74
CA TYR A 209 10.36 -23.01 -11.21
C TYR A 209 10.97 -24.31 -10.72
N GLN A 210 10.33 -24.95 -9.74
CA GLN A 210 10.80 -26.19 -9.15
C GLN A 210 11.31 -27.09 -10.27
N LYS A 211 12.62 -27.38 -10.28
CA LYS A 211 13.08 -28.65 -10.81
C LYS A 211 12.32 -29.66 -9.98
N MET A 212 11.22 -30.20 -10.51
CA MET A 212 10.55 -31.33 -9.89
C MET A 212 11.62 -32.40 -9.76
N ALA A 213 12.13 -32.60 -8.55
CA ALA A 213 12.96 -33.75 -8.28
C ALA A 213 12.00 -34.94 -8.43
N GLY A 214 12.05 -35.62 -9.57
CA GLY A 214 11.14 -36.73 -9.89
C GLY A 214 11.20 -37.90 -8.90
N ARG A 215 12.04 -37.82 -7.86
CA ARG A 215 12.12 -38.74 -6.73
C ARG A 215 12.47 -37.98 -5.45
N VAL A 216 11.71 -38.23 -4.39
CA VAL A 216 11.99 -37.75 -3.03
C VAL A 216 12.32 -38.96 -2.16
N SER A 217 13.46 -38.95 -1.47
CA SER A 217 13.85 -40.01 -0.54
C SER A 217 13.06 -39.90 0.76
N PHE A 218 12.33 -40.95 1.13
CA PHE A 218 11.52 -41.01 2.37
C PHE A 218 12.39 -40.84 3.62
N ASN A 219 13.56 -41.48 3.66
CA ASN A 219 14.45 -41.43 4.82
C ASN A 219 15.01 -40.02 5.06
N ALA A 220 15.35 -39.31 3.99
CA ALA A 220 15.82 -37.92 4.07
C ALA A 220 14.70 -36.99 4.58
N LEU A 221 13.45 -37.25 4.20
CA LEU A 221 12.30 -36.47 4.63
C LEU A 221 12.01 -36.67 6.12
N SER A 222 12.08 -37.92 6.61
CA SER A 222 11.89 -38.25 8.02
C SER A 222 12.97 -37.63 8.92
N GLN A 223 14.23 -37.60 8.47
CA GLN A 223 15.33 -36.95 9.18
C GLN A 223 15.21 -35.42 9.22
N ASN A 224 14.73 -34.81 8.13
CA ASN A 224 14.55 -33.35 8.07
C ASN A 224 13.40 -32.85 8.96
N ILE A 225 12.31 -33.64 9.08
CA ILE A 225 11.22 -33.34 10.01
C ILE A 225 11.72 -33.38 11.46
N SER A 226 12.54 -34.38 11.82
CA SER A 226 13.08 -34.51 13.17
C SER A 226 14.05 -33.39 13.58
N SER A 227 14.69 -32.74 12.60
CA SER A 227 15.73 -31.72 12.83
C SER A 227 15.23 -30.26 12.73
N LYS A 228 13.92 -30.03 12.55
CA LYS A 228 13.30 -28.68 12.35
C LYS A 228 13.96 -27.80 11.27
N LYS A 229 14.84 -28.36 10.42
CA LYS A 229 15.41 -27.68 9.26
C LYS A 229 14.51 -27.92 8.05
N LEU A 230 13.38 -27.24 8.01
CA LEU A 230 12.64 -27.08 6.75
C LEU A 230 13.39 -26.04 5.92
N TYR A 231 14.22 -26.51 4.99
CA TYR A 231 14.76 -25.68 3.92
C TYR A 231 13.61 -24.89 3.26
N SER A 232 13.75 -23.56 3.19
CA SER A 232 12.80 -22.65 2.54
C SER A 232 12.51 -23.01 1.08
N GLN A 233 13.34 -23.84 0.46
CA GLN A 233 13.26 -24.22 -0.96
C GLN A 233 12.34 -25.40 -1.28
N ARG A 234 11.73 -26.10 -0.31
CA ARG A 234 10.85 -27.25 -0.60
C ARG A 234 9.56 -27.25 0.20
N ARG A 235 8.69 -26.27 -0.07
CA ARG A 235 7.26 -26.42 0.19
C ARG A 235 6.68 -27.33 -0.90
N PHE A 236 6.53 -28.61 -0.58
CA PHE A 236 5.74 -29.53 -1.40
C PHE A 236 4.27 -29.17 -1.22
N SER A 237 3.58 -28.78 -2.29
CA SER A 237 2.12 -28.93 -2.30
C SER A 237 1.85 -30.42 -2.53
N LEU A 238 1.16 -31.06 -1.59
CA LEU A 238 0.44 -32.28 -1.89
C LEU A 238 -0.75 -31.86 -2.76
N PRO A 239 -0.84 -32.26 -4.04
CA PRO A 239 -2.13 -32.27 -4.69
C PRO A 239 -2.97 -33.32 -3.95
N CYS A 240 -3.94 -32.88 -3.15
CA CYS A 240 -5.06 -33.76 -2.85
C CYS A 240 -5.71 -34.09 -4.18
N LEU A 241 -5.50 -35.33 -4.61
CA LEU A 241 -6.24 -36.00 -5.64
C LEU A 241 -7.64 -36.32 -5.08
N ILE A 242 -8.63 -36.04 -5.91
CA ILE A 242 -10.08 -36.32 -5.83
C ILE A 242 -10.88 -35.27 -5.03
#